data_AF-A0A1G0DPB5-F1
#
_entry.id   AF-A0A1G0DPB5-F1
#
_cell.length_a   1.000
_cell.length_b   1.000
_cell.length_c   1.000
_cell.angle_alpha   90.00
_cell.angle_beta   90.00
_cell.angle_gamma   90.00
#
_symmetry.space_group_name_H-M   'P 1'
#
loop_
_entity.id
_entity.type
_entity.pdbx_description
1 polymer ?
#
loop_
_entity_poly.entity_id
_entity_poly.type
_entity_poly.pdbx_seq_one_letter_code
_entity_poly.pdbx_strand_id
1 'polypeptide(L)'
;MVFGLAGCAGFSVKPGSASDRQEIVRERAQLRWDALIKGDLDTAYKYLTPGTRSIVSLDVYRKKIRPGLWEKASVESVSCEADQCEVFMLVEYSYRNMKSRKLQVKEFWLLDENDWWYVPKN
;
A
#
# COMPACT_ATOMS: atom_id res chain seq x y z
N MET A 1 -46.80 -6.77 1.36
CA MET A 1 -45.55 -6.16 0.87
C MET A 1 -45.19 -5.03 1.81
N VAL A 2 -44.16 -5.22 2.63
CA VAL A 2 -43.49 -4.14 3.35
C VAL A 2 -42.02 -4.28 3.02
N PHE A 3 -41.50 -3.30 2.28
CA PHE A 3 -40.08 -3.09 2.06
C PHE A 3 -39.44 -2.67 3.37
N GLY A 4 -38.39 -3.38 3.81
CA GLY A 4 -37.50 -2.94 4.87
C GLY A 4 -36.08 -2.85 4.33
N LEU A 5 -35.72 -1.70 3.75
CA LEU A 5 -34.33 -1.35 3.51
C LEU A 5 -33.68 -0.97 4.85
N ALA A 6 -32.68 -1.75 5.26
CA ALA A 6 -31.59 -1.30 6.12
C ALA A 6 -30.30 -1.62 5.34
N GLY A 7 -29.39 -0.72 5.03
CA GLY A 7 -29.06 0.54 5.68
C GLY A 7 -27.61 0.45 6.13
N CYS A 8 -26.71 0.93 5.27
CA CYS A 8 -25.28 1.21 5.49
C CYS A 8 -24.34 0.03 5.83
N ALA A 9 -23.65 -0.46 4.80
CA ALA A 9 -22.28 -0.96 4.93
C ALA A 9 -21.36 0.20 5.37
N GLY A 10 -21.42 0.53 6.66
CA GLY A 10 -20.36 1.26 7.31
C GLY A 10 -19.20 0.29 7.51
N PHE A 11 -18.22 0.33 6.62
CA PHE A 11 -16.86 -0.12 6.95
C PHE A 11 -16.32 0.84 8.01
N SER A 12 -16.87 0.76 9.22
CA SER A 12 -16.19 1.27 10.40
C SER A 12 -14.96 0.41 10.53
N VAL A 13 -13.81 0.97 10.19
CA VAL A 13 -12.52 0.49 10.67
C VAL A 13 -12.58 0.60 12.19
N LYS A 14 -13.23 -0.37 12.85
CA LYS A 14 -12.95 -0.65 14.24
C LYS A 14 -11.44 -0.85 14.31
N PRO A 15 -10.75 -0.39 15.37
CA PRO A 15 -9.43 -0.91 15.65
C PRO A 15 -9.63 -2.39 15.97
N GLY A 16 -9.66 -3.21 14.92
CA GLY A 16 -9.79 -4.65 15.01
C GLY A 16 -8.58 -5.20 15.74
N SER A 17 -8.62 -6.49 16.01
CA SER A 17 -7.47 -7.21 16.53
C SER A 17 -6.20 -6.91 15.71
N ALA A 18 -5.01 -7.17 16.26
CA ALA A 18 -3.77 -7.00 15.48
C ALA A 18 -3.82 -7.76 14.15
N SER A 19 -4.49 -8.91 14.11
CA SER A 19 -4.74 -9.70 12.90
C SER A 19 -5.58 -8.95 11.86
N ASP A 20 -6.62 -8.23 12.29
CA ASP A 20 -7.48 -7.47 11.36
C ASP A 20 -6.70 -6.30 10.73
N ARG A 21 -5.90 -5.59 11.53
CA ARG A 21 -5.03 -4.51 11.04
C ARG A 21 -4.00 -5.03 10.05
N GLN A 22 -3.37 -6.17 10.35
CA GLN A 22 -2.41 -6.83 9.47
C GLN A 22 -3.03 -7.18 8.12
N GLU A 23 -4.27 -7.67 8.09
CA GLU A 23 -4.93 -8.03 6.84
C GLU A 23 -5.28 -6.80 5.99
N ILE A 24 -5.80 -5.73 6.62
CA ILE A 24 -6.07 -4.47 5.92
C ILE A 24 -4.78 -3.90 5.31
N VAL A 25 -3.68 -3.87 6.08
CA VAL A 25 -2.40 -3.33 5.59
C VAL A 25 -1.78 -4.24 4.53
N ARG A 26 -1.90 -5.57 4.67
CA ARG A 26 -1.47 -6.54 3.64
C ARG A 26 -2.15 -6.25 2.30
N GLU A 27 -3.47 -6.13 2.31
CA GLU A 27 -4.23 -5.87 1.09
C GLU A 27 -3.82 -4.53 0.45
N ARG A 28 -3.75 -3.47 1.26
CA ARG A 28 -3.39 -2.13 0.77
C ARG A 28 -1.95 -2.07 0.23
N ALA A 29 -1.00 -2.73 0.88
CA ALA A 29 0.37 -2.83 0.40
C ALA A 29 0.44 -3.56 -0.94
N GLN A 30 -0.29 -4.68 -1.07
CA GLN A 30 -0.37 -5.41 -2.34
C GLN A 30 -0.96 -4.53 -3.45
N LEU A 31 -2.10 -3.87 -3.20
CA LEU A 31 -2.75 -3.00 -4.18
C LEU A 31 -1.87 -1.82 -4.63
N ARG A 32 -1.12 -1.23 -3.70
CA ARG A 32 -0.15 -0.16 -4.02
C ARG A 32 0.93 -0.66 -4.96
N TRP A 33 1.49 -1.83 -4.70
CA TRP A 33 2.51 -2.44 -5.55
C TRP A 33 1.97 -2.90 -6.91
N ASP A 34 0.75 -3.43 -6.95
CA ASP A 34 0.10 -3.79 -8.20
C ASP A 34 -0.08 -2.55 -9.10
N ALA A 35 -0.43 -1.40 -8.51
CA ALA A 35 -0.49 -0.12 -9.23
C ALA A 35 0.89 0.32 -9.75
N LEU A 36 1.94 0.19 -8.94
CA LEU A 36 3.32 0.48 -9.38
C LEU A 36 3.78 -0.39 -10.55
N ILE A 37 3.49 -1.70 -10.50
CA ILE A 37 3.85 -2.67 -11.55
C ILE A 37 3.08 -2.36 -12.84
N LYS A 38 1.79 -2.03 -12.74
CA LYS A 38 0.96 -1.62 -13.88
C LYS A 38 1.31 -0.23 -14.43
N GLY A 39 2.15 0.54 -13.72
CA GLY A 39 2.46 1.93 -14.07
C GLY A 39 1.34 2.92 -13.77
N ASP A 40 0.33 2.53 -12.99
CA ASP A 40 -0.73 3.42 -12.49
C ASP A 40 -0.22 4.21 -11.27
N LEU A 41 0.57 5.25 -11.57
CA LEU A 41 1.19 6.09 -10.56
C LEU A 41 0.18 6.96 -9.80
N ASP A 42 -0.96 7.26 -10.40
CA ASP A 42 -2.06 8.00 -9.79
C ASP A 42 -2.67 7.20 -8.64
N THR A 43 -2.95 5.92 -8.88
CA THR A 43 -3.46 5.01 -7.86
C THR A 43 -2.40 4.75 -6.79
N ALA A 44 -1.15 4.47 -7.18
CA ALA A 44 -0.06 4.26 -6.22
C ALA A 44 0.17 5.47 -5.31
N TYR A 45 0.03 6.69 -5.85
CA TYR A 45 0.17 7.95 -5.10
C TYR A 45 -0.91 8.14 -4.03
N LYS A 46 -2.12 7.63 -4.25
CA LYS A 46 -3.22 7.77 -3.28
C LYS A 46 -2.95 7.05 -1.96
N TYR A 47 -2.10 6.02 -1.95
CA TYR A 47 -1.72 5.31 -0.73
C TYR A 47 -0.72 6.05 0.14
N LEU A 48 -0.11 7.14 -0.34
CA LEU A 48 0.81 7.96 0.45
C LEU A 48 0.06 8.69 1.58
N THR A 49 0.72 8.86 2.74
CA THR A 49 0.17 9.68 3.82
C THR A 49 -0.22 11.08 3.34
N PRO A 50 -1.28 11.68 3.90
CA PRO A 50 -1.63 13.08 3.62
C PRO A 50 -0.44 14.03 3.81
N GLY A 51 0.35 13.83 4.87
CA GLY A 51 1.57 14.60 5.13
C GLY A 51 2.65 14.43 4.06
N THR A 52 2.78 13.25 3.43
CA THR A 52 3.67 13.10 2.27
C THR A 52 3.12 13.82 1.05
N ARG A 53 1.81 13.70 0.80
CA ARG A 53 1.16 14.31 -0.37
C ARG A 53 1.13 15.83 -0.32
N SER A 54 1.20 16.43 0.87
CA SER A 54 1.28 17.90 1.03
C SER A 54 2.64 18.47 0.60
N ILE A 55 3.71 17.67 0.63
CA ILE A 55 5.07 18.10 0.26
C ILE A 55 5.58 17.48 -1.05
N VAL A 56 5.03 16.34 -1.48
CA VAL A 56 5.34 15.69 -2.76
C VAL A 56 4.11 15.75 -3.65
N SER A 57 4.14 16.59 -4.69
CA SER A 57 3.08 16.62 -5.69
C SER A 57 3.06 15.35 -6.53
N LEU A 58 1.91 15.04 -7.13
CA LEU A 58 1.76 13.91 -8.05
C LEU A 58 2.76 13.97 -9.21
N ASP A 59 3.04 15.15 -9.76
CA ASP A 59 4.01 15.29 -10.86
C ASP A 59 5.45 15.01 -10.41
N VAL A 60 5.83 15.43 -9.20
CA VAL A 60 7.13 15.08 -8.62
C VAL A 60 7.21 13.57 -8.40
N TYR A 61 6.16 12.97 -7.88
CA TYR A 61 6.07 11.52 -7.69
C TYR A 61 6.25 10.76 -9.02
N ARG A 62 5.52 11.15 -10.06
CA ARG A 62 5.62 10.57 -11.42
C ARG A 62 7.01 10.68 -12.03
N LYS A 63 7.73 11.77 -11.75
CA LYS A 63 9.12 11.96 -12.24
C LYS A 63 10.13 11.07 -11.52
N LYS A 64 9.89 10.76 -10.23
CA LYS A 64 10.79 9.94 -9.41
C LYS A 64 10.61 8.45 -9.66
N ILE A 65 9.37 8.00 -9.84
CA ILE A 65 9.05 6.59 -10.04
C ILE A 65 9.18 6.21 -11.52
N ARG A 66 9.89 5.12 -11.79
CA ARG A 66 10.08 4.56 -13.15
C ARG A 66 9.38 3.20 -13.22
N PRO A 67 8.13 3.14 -13.73
CA PRO A 67 7.46 1.87 -14.00
C PRO A 67 8.26 0.98 -14.97
N GLY A 68 8.01 -0.33 -14.91
CA GLY A 68 8.62 -1.31 -15.80
C GLY A 68 9.92 -1.94 -15.30
N LEU A 69 10.44 -1.52 -14.14
CA LEU A 69 11.54 -2.21 -13.47
C LEU A 69 11.06 -3.44 -12.67
N TRP A 70 9.89 -3.32 -12.04
CA TRP A 70 9.31 -4.35 -11.19
C TRP A 70 8.37 -5.24 -12.00
N GLU A 71 8.54 -6.55 -11.88
CA GLU A 71 7.73 -7.56 -12.60
C GLU A 71 6.63 -8.12 -11.70
N LYS A 72 6.95 -8.35 -10.43
CA LYS A 72 6.04 -8.93 -9.45
C LYS A 72 6.37 -8.42 -8.06
N ALA A 73 5.36 -8.31 -7.21
CA ALA A 73 5.52 -8.05 -5.78
C ALA A 73 4.53 -8.89 -5.00
N SER A 74 4.93 -9.37 -3.84
CA SER A 74 4.06 -10.09 -2.92
C SER A 74 4.38 -9.73 -1.48
N VAL A 75 3.36 -9.60 -0.65
CA VAL A 75 3.54 -9.41 0.80
C VAL A 75 4.09 -10.69 1.42
N GLU A 76 5.26 -10.60 2.05
CA GLU A 76 5.90 -11.72 2.75
C GLU A 76 5.42 -11.79 4.21
N SER A 77 5.41 -10.66 4.91
CA SER A 77 4.89 -10.57 6.27
C SER A 77 4.39 -9.17 6.62
N VAL A 78 3.50 -9.10 7.61
CA VAL A 78 2.99 -7.85 8.18
C VAL A 78 3.01 -7.98 9.70
N SER A 79 3.59 -7.00 10.38
CA SER A 79 3.54 -6.86 11.83
C SER A 79 2.93 -5.51 12.18
N CYS A 80 2.04 -5.46 13.18
CA CYS A 80 1.32 -4.24 13.53
C CYS A 80 1.36 -4.02 15.04
N GLU A 81 1.85 -2.85 15.45
CA GLU A 81 1.93 -2.38 16.82
C GLU A 81 1.14 -1.08 16.93
N ALA A 82 0.03 -1.10 17.70
CA ALA A 82 -0.90 0.02 17.82
C ALA A 82 -1.34 0.61 16.46
N ASP A 83 -0.85 1.81 16.14
CA ASP A 83 -1.14 2.64 14.97
C ASP A 83 -0.06 2.55 13.87
N GLN A 84 0.93 1.67 14.03
CA GLN A 84 2.00 1.46 13.06
C GLN A 84 2.04 0.00 12.60
N CYS A 85 2.25 -0.22 11.31
CA CYS A 85 2.54 -1.52 10.75
C CYS A 85 3.83 -1.50 9.93
N GLU A 86 4.56 -2.60 10.02
CA GLU A 86 5.72 -2.92 9.22
C GLU A 86 5.34 -4.02 8.23
N VAL A 87 5.66 -3.81 6.95
CA VAL A 87 5.40 -4.75 5.87
C VAL A 87 6.71 -5.13 5.21
N PHE A 88 6.95 -6.43 5.07
CA PHE A 88 8.02 -6.94 4.21
C PHE A 88 7.43 -7.38 2.88
N MET A 89 7.87 -6.73 1.80
CA MET A 89 7.51 -7.06 0.43
C MET A 89 8.63 -7.86 -0.21
N LEU A 90 8.29 -8.94 -0.88
CA LEU A 90 9.19 -9.63 -1.79
C LEU A 90 8.93 -9.11 -3.22
N VAL A 91 9.88 -8.36 -3.76
CA VAL A 91 9.77 -7.70 -5.07
C VAL A 91 10.72 -8.38 -6.05
N GLU A 92 10.16 -8.83 -7.16
CA GLU A 92 10.89 -9.35 -8.30
C GLU A 92 11.10 -8.24 -9.33
N TYR A 93 12.34 -8.03 -9.73
CA TYR A 93 12.72 -7.05 -10.75
C TYR A 93 13.70 -7.67 -11.74
N SER A 94 13.65 -7.21 -12.99
CA SER A 94 14.61 -7.59 -14.01
C SER A 94 15.25 -6.34 -14.63
N TYR A 95 16.46 -6.51 -15.17
CA TYR A 95 17.16 -5.45 -15.87
C TYR A 95 17.79 -6.02 -17.12
N ARG A 96 17.45 -5.47 -18.30
CA ARG A 96 18.10 -5.72 -19.60
C ARG A 96 18.45 -7.20 -19.84
N ASN A 97 17.44 -8.09 -19.84
CA ASN A 97 17.58 -9.52 -20.13
C ASN A 97 18.40 -10.33 -19.10
N MET A 98 18.69 -9.79 -17.92
CA MET A 98 19.24 -10.57 -16.81
C MET A 98 18.15 -11.37 -16.11
N LYS A 99 18.53 -12.50 -15.49
CA LYS A 99 17.62 -13.27 -14.63
C LYS A 99 17.01 -12.36 -13.56
N SER A 100 15.68 -12.45 -13.39
CA SER A 100 14.95 -11.71 -12.37
C SER A 100 15.55 -11.96 -11.00
N ARG A 101 15.72 -10.88 -10.23
CA ARG A 101 16.21 -10.92 -8.85
C ARG A 101 15.09 -10.59 -7.90
N LYS A 102 15.11 -11.25 -6.73
CA LYS A 102 14.20 -10.95 -5.64
C LYS A 102 14.89 -10.01 -4.65
N LEU A 103 14.20 -8.95 -4.25
CA LEU A 103 14.62 -8.02 -3.22
C LEU A 103 13.52 -7.96 -2.16
N GLN A 104 13.93 -8.03 -0.90
CA GLN A 104 13.06 -7.75 0.21
C GLN A 104 13.03 -6.23 0.45
N VAL A 105 11.83 -5.64 0.42
CA VAL A 105 11.61 -4.21 0.66
C VAL A 105 10.78 -4.07 1.92
N LYS A 106 11.33 -3.37 2.91
CA LYS A 106 10.65 -3.03 4.16
C LYS A 106 9.89 -1.72 3.99
N GLU A 107 8.60 -1.73 4.31
CA GLU A 107 7.70 -0.58 4.25
C GLU A 107 7.08 -0.29 5.61
N PHE A 108 6.76 0.99 5.86
CA PHE A 108 6.06 1.44 7.04
C PHE A 108 4.70 2.02 6.67
N TRP A 109 3.70 1.65 7.46
CA TRP A 109 2.31 2.06 7.31
C TRP A 109 1.82 2.65 8.62
N LEU A 110 1.13 3.79 8.55
CA LEU A 110 0.58 4.49 9.71
C LEU A 110 -0.94 4.59 9.60
N LEU A 111 -1.62 4.37 10.73
CA LEU A 111 -3.04 4.64 10.88
C LEU A 111 -3.26 6.15 11.05
N ASP A 112 -4.00 6.76 10.14
CA ASP A 112 -4.39 8.18 10.19
C ASP A 112 -5.80 8.36 9.65
N GLU A 113 -6.61 9.18 10.33
CA GLU A 113 -8.02 9.46 10.01
C GLU A 113 -8.90 8.21 9.73
N ASN A 114 -8.55 7.07 10.37
CA ASN A 114 -9.18 5.74 10.23
C ASN A 114 -8.77 4.93 8.98
N ASP A 115 -7.68 5.26 8.31
CA ASP A 115 -7.14 4.44 7.22
C ASP A 115 -5.62 4.27 7.34
N TRP A 116 -5.07 3.29 6.62
CA TRP A 116 -3.65 2.97 6.67
C TRP A 116 -2.90 3.56 5.48
N TRP A 117 -1.83 4.28 5.76
CA TRP A 117 -1.12 5.04 4.75
C TRP A 117 0.36 4.68 4.70
N TYR A 118 0.88 4.54 3.49
CA TYR A 118 2.30 4.28 3.27
C TYR A 118 3.13 5.52 3.55
N VAL A 119 4.22 5.33 4.30
CA VAL A 119 5.22 6.35 4.60
C VAL A 119 6.49 6.04 3.80
N PRO A 120 6.81 6.83 2.75
CA PRO A 120 8.08 6.69 2.06
C PRO A 120 9.26 6.95 3.00
N LYS A 121 10.29 6.11 2.89
CA LYS A 121 11.57 6.37 3.56
C LYS A 121 12.32 7.46 2.80
N ASN A 122 12.80 8.48 3.52
CA ASN A 122 13.64 9.55 2.96
C ASN A 122 14.99 9.04 2.44
#